data_AF-J3D2L7-F1
#
_entry.id   AF-J3D2L7-F1
#
_cell.length_a   1.000
_cell.length_b   1.000
_cell.length_c   1.000
_cell.angle_alpha   90.00
_cell.angle_beta   90.00
_cell.angle_gamma   90.00
#
_symmetry.space_group_name_H-M   'P 1'
#
loop_
_entity.id
_entity.type
_entity.pdbx_description
1 polymer ?
#
loop_
_entity_poly.entity_id
_entity_poly.type
_entity_poly.pdbx_seq_one_letter_code
_entity_poly.pdbx_strand_id
1 'polypeptide(L)'
;MAYNNVRFIGYVLDTAPGLNPDGSNSYLGLDNLELDLEARCSLMFRAMDTAYDVLQQSASPPSSPPVPSDTLNVFMAPEFFFRGPNGAYGMEDVQKIITRLQGYAALADWADWMFAFGTILGVSSPTLKTPPYDIDPLANKEVYNFALVQLGGVAAQGDAGAVVVMKELMSGVDFLATAAGPNSLLLGEVDHLAPSTTGGPGREQQVLNYDGAGVFSLAGITWGLEVCLDHRDTVRRLQKSPQLPGENLIQLQLVPSCGMGVQAPSVVTQFGGYVFNCDGSGAARHSTLAEQVPPLTDVPMSSSTPVPDTAIPLNNGTTVDVSDLYPHGPGVLNFYPVRAVPAQQTVPGNTVRLFWQASADYQFVFLLVYDDNGNYVTMVCEPRSKKTNFYGNNYYLPLSLQTQDSLKQGVSIQMRLAAGSSPYAGAVWCKINVPGFVFEGNAFEFSATISGPAPATVW
;
A
#
# COMPACT_ATOMS: atom_id res chain seq x y z
N MET A 1 -4.19 -14.14 -19.19
CA MET A 1 -4.73 -15.43 -18.70
C MET A 1 -5.41 -15.15 -17.37
N ALA A 2 -6.53 -15.79 -17.05
CA ALA A 2 -7.16 -15.64 -15.73
C ALA A 2 -6.67 -16.79 -14.85
N TYR A 3 -6.10 -16.47 -13.69
CA TYR A 3 -5.71 -17.48 -12.71
C TYR A 3 -6.92 -17.87 -11.86
N ASN A 4 -7.18 -19.17 -11.76
CA ASN A 4 -8.25 -19.70 -10.91
C ASN A 4 -7.74 -20.08 -9.53
N ASN A 5 -6.42 -20.25 -9.41
CA ASN A 5 -5.75 -20.66 -8.19
C ASN A 5 -4.64 -19.65 -7.83
N VAL A 6 -4.31 -19.60 -6.54
CA VAL A 6 -3.23 -18.80 -6.00
C VAL A 6 -2.45 -19.60 -4.97
N ARG A 7 -1.14 -19.38 -4.91
CA ARG A 7 -0.25 -19.89 -3.86
C ARG A 7 0.52 -18.74 -3.26
N PHE A 8 0.54 -18.63 -1.93
CA PHE A 8 1.31 -17.61 -1.23
C PHE A 8 2.65 -18.17 -0.74
N ILE A 9 3.70 -17.36 -0.85
CA ILE A 9 5.07 -17.65 -0.45
C ILE A 9 5.60 -16.44 0.29
N GLY A 10 5.86 -16.59 1.59
CA GLY A 10 6.39 -15.51 2.43
C GLY A 10 7.89 -15.67 2.58
N TYR A 11 8.64 -14.65 2.18
CA TYR A 11 10.07 -14.59 2.42
C TYR A 11 10.34 -13.92 3.77
N VAL A 12 10.52 -14.74 4.80
CA VAL A 12 10.63 -14.29 6.19
C VAL A 12 12.09 -14.17 6.60
N LEU A 13 12.55 -12.93 6.74
CA LEU A 13 13.86 -12.56 7.26
C LEU A 13 13.74 -11.34 8.17
N ASP A 14 14.75 -11.10 9.02
CA ASP A 14 14.75 -9.96 9.91
C ASP A 14 15.17 -8.69 9.17
N THR A 15 14.26 -7.74 9.01
CA THR A 15 14.51 -6.44 8.39
C THR A 15 14.52 -5.30 9.41
N ALA A 16 14.38 -5.60 10.71
CA ALA A 16 14.48 -4.62 11.77
C ALA A 16 15.92 -4.07 11.88
N PRO A 17 16.11 -2.89 12.50
CA PRO A 17 17.44 -2.41 12.83
C PRO A 17 18.20 -3.42 13.70
N GLY A 18 19.51 -3.54 13.49
CA GLY A 18 20.38 -4.34 14.34
C GLY A 18 20.53 -3.69 15.72
N LEU A 19 20.60 -4.52 16.77
CA LEU A 19 20.82 -4.07 18.14
C LEU A 19 22.32 -4.13 18.45
N ASN A 20 22.92 -2.97 18.74
CA ASN A 20 24.32 -2.85 19.13
C ASN A 20 24.51 -3.31 20.60
N PRO A 21 25.74 -3.69 21.01
CA PRO A 21 26.02 -4.12 22.38
C PRO A 21 25.70 -3.09 23.47
N ASP A 22 25.69 -1.80 23.12
CA ASP A 22 25.35 -0.70 24.03
C ASP A 22 23.84 -0.42 24.13
N GLY A 23 23.02 -1.19 23.42
CA GLY A 23 21.56 -1.06 23.37
C GLY A 23 21.05 -0.03 22.36
N SER A 24 21.94 0.65 21.62
CA SER A 24 21.55 1.47 20.47
C SER A 24 21.20 0.60 19.27
N ASN A 25 20.47 1.18 18.30
CA ASN A 25 20.14 0.49 17.06
C ASN A 25 21.01 1.02 15.91
N SER A 26 21.30 0.17 14.93
CA SER A 26 21.97 0.52 13.68
C SER A 26 21.25 -0.08 12.48
N TYR A 27 21.32 0.58 11.33
CA TYR A 27 20.94 -0.06 10.07
C TYR A 27 22.13 -0.85 9.55
N LEU A 28 21.91 -2.14 9.30
CA LEU A 28 22.91 -2.98 8.67
C LEU A 28 22.96 -2.68 7.16
N GLY A 29 24.12 -2.92 6.56
CA GLY A 29 24.40 -2.66 5.16
C GLY A 29 25.85 -2.27 4.93
N LEU A 30 26.22 -2.12 3.65
CA LEU A 30 27.58 -1.79 3.24
C LEU A 30 27.76 -0.29 3.03
N ASP A 31 28.90 0.26 3.47
CA ASP A 31 29.24 1.68 3.30
C ASP A 31 29.15 2.16 1.84
N ASN A 32 29.48 1.27 0.89
CA ASN A 32 29.29 1.52 -0.53
C ASN A 32 27.87 1.11 -0.94
N LEU A 33 27.00 2.11 -1.16
CA LEU A 33 25.59 1.92 -1.47
C LEU A 33 25.34 1.11 -2.76
N GLU A 34 26.23 1.21 -3.75
CA GLU A 34 26.10 0.43 -5.00
C GLU A 34 26.37 -1.06 -4.76
N LEU A 35 27.32 -1.38 -3.88
CA LEU A 35 27.56 -2.76 -3.45
C LEU A 35 26.44 -3.26 -2.52
N ASP A 36 25.91 -2.40 -1.64
CA ASP A 36 24.82 -2.75 -0.72
C ASP A 36 23.55 -3.12 -1.49
N LEU A 37 23.11 -2.27 -2.43
CA LEU A 37 21.92 -2.54 -3.23
C LEU A 37 22.10 -3.76 -4.13
N GLU A 38 23.31 -4.00 -4.64
CA GLU A 38 23.63 -5.19 -5.42
C GLU A 38 23.52 -6.46 -4.59
N ALA A 39 24.08 -6.44 -3.37
CA ALA A 39 24.04 -7.57 -2.47
C ALA A 39 22.59 -7.89 -2.08
N ARG A 40 21.78 -6.88 -1.74
CA ARG A 40 20.35 -7.06 -1.42
C ARG A 40 19.54 -7.59 -2.60
N CYS A 41 19.75 -7.07 -3.81
CA CYS A 41 19.09 -7.62 -5.01
C CYS A 41 19.49 -9.08 -5.23
N SER A 42 20.77 -9.41 -5.07
CA SER A 42 21.26 -10.78 -5.24
C SER A 42 20.66 -11.75 -4.21
N LEU A 43 20.47 -11.29 -2.97
CA LEU A 43 19.78 -12.08 -1.95
C LEU A 43 18.29 -12.27 -2.29
N MET A 44 17.61 -11.24 -2.80
CA MET A 44 16.22 -11.36 -3.28
C MET A 44 16.12 -12.40 -4.40
N PHE A 45 17.00 -12.34 -5.39
CA PHE A 45 17.03 -13.29 -6.50
C PHE A 45 17.29 -14.72 -6.01
N ARG A 46 18.22 -14.90 -5.08
CA ARG A 46 18.47 -16.20 -4.44
C ARG A 46 17.21 -16.76 -3.76
N ALA A 47 16.44 -15.91 -3.06
CA ALA A 47 15.19 -16.33 -2.44
C ALA A 47 14.12 -16.68 -3.48
N MET A 48 14.03 -15.92 -4.58
CA MET A 48 13.15 -16.25 -5.71
C MET A 48 13.54 -17.61 -6.34
N ASP A 49 14.81 -17.81 -6.66
CA ASP A 49 15.35 -19.07 -7.23
C ASP A 49 15.05 -20.25 -6.29
N THR A 50 15.32 -20.08 -4.99
CA THR A 50 15.03 -21.12 -3.99
C THR A 50 13.53 -21.47 -3.98
N ALA A 51 12.65 -20.48 -4.08
CA ALA A 51 11.21 -20.71 -4.16
C ALA A 51 10.83 -21.49 -5.44
N TYR A 52 11.40 -21.10 -6.59
CA TYR A 52 11.19 -21.76 -7.86
C TYR A 52 11.63 -23.23 -7.81
N ASP A 53 12.85 -23.50 -7.33
CA ASP A 53 13.42 -24.84 -7.25
C ASP A 53 12.58 -25.79 -6.39
N VAL A 54 12.07 -25.32 -5.24
CA VAL A 54 11.18 -26.10 -4.37
C VAL A 54 9.89 -26.49 -5.11
N LEU A 55 9.33 -25.57 -5.89
CA LEU A 55 8.12 -25.84 -6.66
C LEU A 55 8.37 -26.77 -7.85
N GLN A 56 9.53 -26.68 -8.50
CA GLN A 56 9.91 -27.60 -9.58
C GLN A 56 10.17 -29.02 -9.07
N GLN A 57 10.79 -29.18 -7.91
CA GLN A 57 11.05 -30.49 -7.31
C GLN A 57 9.77 -31.22 -6.87
N SER A 58 8.72 -30.47 -6.56
CA SER A 58 7.41 -31.03 -6.19
C SER A 58 6.49 -31.27 -7.39
N ALA A 59 6.86 -30.78 -8.58
CA ALA A 59 6.11 -31.01 -9.81
C ALA A 59 6.44 -32.40 -10.41
N SER A 60 5.42 -33.06 -10.97
CA SER A 60 5.64 -34.22 -11.84
C SER A 60 6.46 -33.80 -13.07
N PRO A 61 7.26 -34.69 -13.69
CA PRO A 61 8.16 -34.33 -14.78
C PRO A 61 7.43 -33.55 -15.88
N PRO A 62 8.00 -32.43 -16.36
CA PRO A 62 7.31 -31.53 -17.26
C PRO A 62 6.97 -32.23 -18.57
N SER A 63 5.68 -32.22 -18.92
CA SER A 63 5.25 -32.48 -20.30
C SER A 63 5.70 -31.31 -21.17
N SER A 64 6.45 -31.56 -22.24
CA SER A 64 6.81 -30.54 -23.23
C SER A 64 5.72 -30.42 -24.31
N PRO A 65 5.21 -29.21 -24.61
CA PRO A 65 5.52 -27.92 -24.00
C PRO A 65 4.81 -27.71 -22.65
N PRO A 66 5.35 -26.84 -21.76
CA PRO A 66 4.70 -26.51 -20.49
C PRO A 66 3.28 -26.01 -20.74
N VAL A 67 2.30 -26.66 -20.13
CA VAL A 67 0.92 -26.16 -20.12
C VAL A 67 0.92 -24.96 -19.19
N PRO A 68 0.36 -23.80 -19.60
CA PRO A 68 0.26 -22.64 -18.72
C PRO A 68 -0.42 -23.00 -17.40
N SER A 69 0.16 -22.58 -16.28
CA SER A 69 -0.38 -22.84 -14.95
C SER A 69 -1.70 -22.09 -14.77
N ASP A 70 -2.67 -22.73 -14.12
CA ASP A 70 -3.88 -22.04 -13.65
C ASP A 70 -3.69 -21.36 -12.28
N THR A 71 -2.47 -21.47 -11.73
CA THR A 71 -2.09 -21.01 -10.39
C THR A 71 -1.09 -19.87 -10.47
N LEU A 72 -1.44 -18.72 -9.88
CA LEU A 72 -0.53 -17.60 -9.65
C LEU A 72 0.28 -17.82 -8.36
N ASN A 73 1.60 -17.80 -8.45
CA ASN A 73 2.47 -17.85 -7.27
C ASN A 73 2.76 -16.41 -6.79
N VAL A 74 2.42 -16.10 -5.55
CA VAL A 74 2.59 -14.78 -4.92
C VAL A 74 3.74 -14.86 -3.94
N PHE A 75 4.85 -14.23 -4.29
CA PHE A 75 6.03 -14.10 -3.44
C PHE A 75 6.01 -12.74 -2.75
N MET A 76 6.17 -12.70 -1.42
CA MET A 76 6.20 -11.45 -0.68
C MET A 76 7.35 -11.42 0.33
N ALA A 77 8.16 -10.37 0.29
CA ALA A 77 9.14 -10.04 1.32
C ALA A 77 8.57 -8.99 2.32
N PRO A 78 9.15 -8.85 3.52
CA PRO A 78 8.71 -7.91 4.54
C PRO A 78 9.03 -6.45 4.18
N GLU A 79 8.44 -5.53 4.94
CA GLU A 79 8.82 -4.11 4.93
C GLU A 79 10.31 -3.94 5.24
N PHE A 80 10.93 -2.87 4.73
CA PHE A 80 12.33 -2.50 4.96
C PHE A 80 13.38 -3.43 4.34
N PHE A 81 13.00 -4.33 3.43
CA PHE A 81 13.98 -5.14 2.70
C PHE A 81 15.06 -4.25 2.05
N PHE A 82 14.62 -3.24 1.29
CA PHE A 82 15.53 -2.25 0.71
C PHE A 82 15.60 -1.01 1.58
N ARG A 83 16.16 -1.17 2.78
CA ARG A 83 16.60 -0.09 3.66
C ARG A 83 18.13 -0.12 3.77
N GLY A 84 18.78 0.88 3.17
CA GLY A 84 20.24 1.01 3.21
C GLY A 84 20.79 1.35 4.60
N PRO A 85 22.12 1.31 4.78
CA PRO A 85 22.79 1.58 6.06
C PRO A 85 22.59 3.01 6.59
N ASN A 86 22.12 3.93 5.74
CA ASN A 86 21.77 5.30 6.12
C ASN A 86 20.27 5.49 6.41
N GLY A 87 19.47 4.42 6.37
CA GLY A 87 18.01 4.43 6.58
C GLY A 87 17.18 4.59 5.30
N ALA A 88 17.75 5.10 4.21
CA ALA A 88 17.12 5.17 2.89
C ALA A 88 18.17 5.28 1.77
N TYR A 89 17.75 5.04 0.53
CA TYR A 89 18.56 5.20 -0.68
C TYR A 89 18.25 6.52 -1.41
N GLY A 90 19.25 7.10 -2.08
CA GLY A 90 19.00 8.21 -2.99
C GLY A 90 18.18 7.77 -4.21
N MET A 91 17.56 8.72 -4.91
CA MET A 91 16.71 8.42 -6.07
C MET A 91 17.41 7.59 -7.16
N GLU A 92 18.69 7.85 -7.45
CA GLU A 92 19.45 7.08 -8.43
C GLU A 92 19.59 5.60 -8.03
N ASP A 93 19.84 5.34 -6.75
CA ASP A 93 19.97 3.99 -6.20
C ASP A 93 18.61 3.27 -6.17
N VAL A 94 17.54 3.99 -5.82
CA VAL A 94 16.16 3.47 -5.91
C VAL A 94 15.84 3.03 -7.34
N GLN A 95 16.19 3.84 -8.35
CA GLN A 95 15.99 3.49 -9.75
C GLN A 95 16.80 2.24 -10.15
N LYS A 96 18.05 2.12 -9.68
CA LYS A 96 18.87 0.91 -9.91
C LYS A 96 18.24 -0.34 -9.29
N ILE A 97 17.71 -0.23 -8.06
CA ILE A 97 17.01 -1.34 -7.39
C ILE A 97 15.80 -1.77 -8.22
N ILE A 98 14.91 -0.85 -8.58
CA ILE A 98 13.71 -1.14 -9.39
C ILE A 98 14.10 -1.82 -10.70
N THR A 99 15.09 -1.26 -11.41
CA THR A 99 15.55 -1.79 -12.71
C THR A 99 16.06 -3.23 -12.58
N ARG A 100 16.84 -3.53 -11.52
CA ARG A 100 17.36 -4.89 -11.28
C ARG A 100 16.22 -5.86 -10.95
N LEU A 101 15.32 -5.48 -10.05
CA LEU A 101 14.17 -6.31 -9.64
C LEU A 101 13.27 -6.64 -10.84
N GLN A 102 12.88 -5.63 -11.62
CA GLN A 102 12.05 -5.81 -12.80
C GLN A 102 12.76 -6.62 -13.88
N GLY A 103 14.04 -6.34 -14.13
CA GLY A 103 14.84 -7.08 -15.11
C GLY A 103 14.91 -8.58 -14.80
N TYR A 104 15.02 -8.93 -13.53
CA TYR A 104 15.05 -10.33 -13.10
C TYR A 104 13.67 -10.98 -13.13
N ALA A 105 12.61 -10.29 -12.67
CA ALA A 105 11.23 -10.77 -12.77
C ALA A 105 10.73 -10.88 -14.23
N ALA A 106 11.38 -10.22 -15.20
CA ALA A 106 11.05 -10.30 -16.61
C ALA A 106 11.40 -11.66 -17.25
N LEU A 107 12.23 -12.49 -16.60
CA LEU A 107 12.62 -13.79 -17.13
C LEU A 107 11.39 -14.70 -17.28
N ALA A 108 11.42 -15.55 -18.31
CA ALA A 108 10.29 -16.38 -18.71
C ALA A 108 9.84 -17.38 -17.61
N ASP A 109 10.77 -17.83 -16.77
CA ASP A 109 10.51 -18.74 -15.66
C ASP A 109 9.52 -18.14 -14.63
N TRP A 110 9.35 -16.81 -14.64
CA TRP A 110 8.48 -16.08 -13.73
C TRP A 110 7.09 -15.77 -14.29
N ALA A 111 6.69 -16.31 -15.44
CA ALA A 111 5.42 -15.97 -16.10
C ALA A 111 4.17 -16.15 -15.21
N ASP A 112 4.19 -17.17 -14.34
CA ASP A 112 3.10 -17.49 -13.41
C ASP A 112 3.35 -16.97 -11.97
N TRP A 113 4.11 -15.88 -11.85
CA TRP A 113 4.49 -15.29 -10.57
C TRP A 113 4.10 -13.82 -10.45
N MET A 114 3.80 -13.40 -9.23
CA MET A 114 3.68 -12.01 -8.81
C MET A 114 4.57 -11.80 -7.59
N PHE A 115 5.37 -10.74 -7.63
CA PHE A 115 6.32 -10.40 -6.57
C PHE A 115 5.90 -9.11 -5.89
N ALA A 116 5.76 -9.14 -4.58
CA ALA A 116 5.79 -7.96 -3.72
C ALA A 116 7.15 -7.95 -3.01
N PHE A 117 8.10 -7.14 -3.49
CA PHE A 117 9.51 -7.21 -3.08
C PHE A 117 9.81 -6.66 -1.67
N GLY A 118 8.80 -6.60 -0.80
CA GLY A 118 8.88 -5.84 0.44
C GLY A 118 8.75 -4.36 0.15
N THR A 119 9.47 -3.53 0.91
CA THR A 119 9.51 -2.10 0.63
C THR A 119 10.90 -1.54 0.38
N ILE A 120 10.92 -0.46 -0.40
CA ILE A 120 12.08 0.36 -0.71
C ILE A 120 11.91 1.70 0.00
N LEU A 121 12.93 2.10 0.76
CA LEU A 121 13.00 3.43 1.37
C LEU A 121 13.89 4.31 0.51
N GLY A 122 13.28 5.36 -0.04
CA GLY A 122 13.96 6.38 -0.80
C GLY A 122 13.99 7.72 -0.09
N VAL A 123 14.96 8.55 -0.45
CA VAL A 123 15.08 9.94 -0.02
C VAL A 123 15.35 10.84 -1.21
N SER A 124 14.70 12.00 -1.24
CA SER A 124 14.88 13.05 -2.23
C SER A 124 15.02 14.42 -1.57
N SER A 125 15.72 15.33 -2.22
CA SER A 125 15.70 16.74 -1.81
C SER A 125 14.39 17.38 -2.28
N PRO A 126 13.70 18.14 -1.42
CA PRO A 126 12.49 18.84 -1.81
C PRO A 126 12.78 19.89 -2.89
N THR A 127 11.77 20.20 -3.70
CA THR A 127 11.83 21.28 -4.70
C THR A 127 11.13 22.54 -4.19
N LEU A 128 11.64 23.71 -4.58
CA LEU A 128 10.94 24.99 -4.40
C LEU A 128 9.53 24.91 -5.00
N LYS A 129 8.54 25.50 -4.34
CA LYS A 129 7.12 25.42 -4.78
C LYS A 129 6.79 26.26 -6.01
N THR A 130 7.76 26.99 -6.56
CA THR A 130 7.58 27.88 -7.70
C THR A 130 8.62 27.60 -8.78
N PRO A 131 8.26 27.70 -10.08
CA PRO A 131 9.22 27.61 -11.17
C PRO A 131 10.41 28.54 -10.93
N PRO A 132 11.66 28.09 -11.15
CA PRO A 132 12.07 26.88 -11.86
C PRO A 132 11.98 25.53 -11.08
N TYR A 133 11.35 25.47 -9.90
CA TYR A 133 11.26 24.26 -9.05
C TYR A 133 12.65 23.68 -8.71
N ASP A 134 13.66 24.55 -8.53
CA ASP A 134 15.00 24.14 -8.12
C ASP A 134 14.95 23.41 -6.77
N ILE A 135 16.01 22.65 -6.46
CA ILE A 135 16.17 22.01 -5.15
C ILE A 135 16.15 23.09 -4.06
N ASP A 136 15.35 22.88 -3.01
CA ASP A 136 15.37 23.71 -1.81
C ASP A 136 16.34 23.10 -0.78
N PRO A 137 17.57 23.63 -0.64
CA PRO A 137 18.56 23.07 0.28
C PRO A 137 18.23 23.36 1.75
N LEU A 138 17.22 24.19 2.04
CA LEU A 138 16.83 24.57 3.40
C LEU A 138 15.63 23.79 3.91
N ALA A 139 14.92 23.08 3.04
CA ALA A 139 13.79 22.26 3.42
C ALA A 139 14.24 20.84 3.83
N ASN A 140 13.43 20.20 4.68
CA ASN A 140 13.68 18.83 5.13
C ASN A 140 13.71 17.88 3.94
N LYS A 141 14.54 16.84 4.01
CA LYS A 141 14.55 15.81 2.98
C LYS A 141 13.21 15.09 2.95
N GLU A 142 12.73 14.79 1.75
CA GLU A 142 11.52 14.01 1.56
C GLU A 142 11.87 12.53 1.56
N VAL A 143 11.17 11.75 2.37
CA VAL A 143 11.31 10.30 2.43
C VAL A 143 10.04 9.64 1.94
N TYR A 144 10.21 8.53 1.24
CA TYR A 144 9.12 7.68 0.80
C TYR A 144 9.45 6.20 1.05
N ASN A 145 8.47 5.48 1.57
CA ASN A 145 8.53 4.04 1.81
C ASN A 145 7.44 3.40 0.94
N PHE A 146 7.80 2.51 0.01
CA PHE A 146 6.82 1.95 -0.93
C PHE A 146 7.11 0.49 -1.27
N ALA A 147 6.05 -0.25 -1.56
CA ALA A 147 6.12 -1.59 -2.10
C ALA A 147 6.09 -1.53 -3.63
N LEU A 148 7.09 -2.15 -4.28
CA LEU A 148 7.04 -2.48 -5.70
C LEU A 148 6.41 -3.85 -5.86
N VAL A 149 5.31 -3.91 -6.61
CA VAL A 149 4.64 -5.14 -7.01
C VAL A 149 4.84 -5.36 -8.50
N GLN A 150 5.25 -6.55 -8.91
CA GLN A 150 5.58 -6.88 -10.29
C GLN A 150 5.03 -8.24 -10.69
N LEU A 151 4.28 -8.29 -11.79
CA LEU A 151 3.96 -9.54 -12.48
C LEU A 151 5.20 -10.02 -13.23
N GLY A 152 5.55 -11.30 -13.07
CA GLY A 152 6.69 -11.91 -13.72
C GLY A 152 6.44 -12.26 -15.19
N GLY A 153 7.50 -12.52 -15.94
CA GLY A 153 7.48 -12.84 -17.38
C GLY A 153 6.97 -11.73 -18.31
N VAL A 154 6.54 -10.59 -17.77
CA VAL A 154 6.01 -9.44 -18.54
C VAL A 154 6.87 -8.17 -18.41
N ALA A 155 7.84 -8.16 -17.50
CA ALA A 155 8.48 -6.94 -16.99
C ALA A 155 9.51 -6.26 -17.92
N ALA A 156 9.76 -6.78 -19.12
CA ALA A 156 10.59 -6.08 -20.10
C ALA A 156 9.92 -4.81 -20.70
N GLN A 157 8.72 -4.42 -20.24
CA GLN A 157 7.90 -3.36 -20.83
C GLN A 157 7.58 -2.21 -19.86
N GLY A 158 8.53 -1.77 -19.04
CA GLY A 158 8.38 -0.54 -18.25
C GLY A 158 7.33 -0.66 -17.14
N ASP A 159 6.29 0.16 -17.20
CA ASP A 159 5.19 0.18 -16.23
C ASP A 159 4.18 -0.97 -16.42
N ALA A 160 4.28 -1.73 -17.51
CA ALA A 160 3.40 -2.85 -17.78
C ALA A 160 3.58 -3.98 -16.74
N GLY A 161 2.50 -4.25 -16.01
CA GLY A 161 2.47 -5.30 -14.98
C GLY A 161 3.19 -4.92 -13.68
N ALA A 162 3.58 -3.65 -13.53
CA ALA A 162 4.17 -3.11 -12.31
C ALA A 162 3.16 -2.17 -11.63
N VAL A 163 3.10 -2.22 -10.30
CA VAL A 163 2.41 -1.20 -9.51
C VAL A 163 3.25 -0.82 -8.29
N VAL A 164 3.12 0.44 -7.86
CA VAL A 164 3.73 0.94 -6.63
C VAL A 164 2.66 1.35 -5.65
N VAL A 165 2.81 0.87 -4.41
CA VAL A 165 1.96 1.24 -3.28
C VAL A 165 2.81 1.94 -2.25
N MET A 166 2.52 3.22 -2.03
CA MET A 166 3.23 4.06 -1.06
C MET A 166 2.64 3.82 0.32
N LYS A 167 3.48 3.70 1.34
CA LYS A 167 3.04 3.71 2.73
C LYS A 167 2.45 5.06 3.09
N GLU A 168 1.38 5.09 3.88
CA GLU A 168 0.76 6.34 4.31
C GLU A 168 1.34 6.84 5.64
N LEU A 169 1.53 5.94 6.62
CA LEU A 169 2.00 6.33 7.95
C LEU A 169 3.47 6.02 8.19
N MET A 170 4.22 7.02 8.64
CA MET A 170 5.53 6.81 9.25
C MET A 170 5.39 6.21 10.66
N SER A 171 6.17 5.17 10.94
CA SER A 171 6.34 4.54 12.25
C SER A 171 7.64 5.01 12.91
N GLY A 172 7.76 4.81 14.22
CA GLY A 172 9.03 5.01 14.93
C GLY A 172 10.12 3.98 14.57
N VAL A 173 9.82 3.00 13.71
CA VAL A 173 10.78 2.00 13.20
C VAL A 173 11.35 2.41 11.84
N ASP A 174 10.71 3.35 11.11
CA ASP A 174 11.21 3.81 9.81
C ASP A 174 12.57 4.52 9.98
N PHE A 175 12.68 5.39 10.99
CA PHE A 175 13.89 6.17 11.30
C PHE A 175 14.32 6.01 12.76
N LEU A 176 15.63 5.86 12.98
CA LEU A 176 16.21 5.86 14.31
C LEU A 176 16.12 7.27 14.91
N ALA A 177 15.87 7.33 16.22
CA ALA A 177 15.84 8.58 16.98
C ALA A 177 17.24 9.19 17.19
N THR A 178 18.28 8.40 16.99
CA THR A 178 19.69 8.79 17.10
C THR A 178 20.47 8.26 15.91
N ALA A 179 21.42 9.03 15.41
CA ALA A 179 22.16 8.69 14.21
C ALA A 179 22.96 7.40 14.40
N ALA A 180 22.75 6.43 13.50
CA ALA A 180 23.62 5.26 13.41
C ALA A 180 24.98 5.60 12.78
N GLY A 181 25.09 6.75 12.10
CA GLY A 181 26.31 7.28 11.49
C GLY A 181 26.13 8.70 10.94
N PRO A 182 27.21 9.33 10.41
CA PRO A 182 27.22 10.75 10.01
C PRO A 182 26.19 11.11 8.93
N ASN A 183 25.74 10.12 8.15
CA ASN A 183 24.81 10.30 7.03
C ASN A 183 23.44 9.65 7.28
N SER A 184 23.18 9.14 8.49
CA SER A 184 21.90 8.51 8.82
C SER A 184 20.78 9.54 8.84
N LEU A 185 19.63 9.19 8.25
CA LEU A 185 18.42 9.99 8.37
C LEU A 185 17.79 9.79 9.75
N LEU A 186 17.47 10.90 10.43
CA LEU A 186 16.86 10.89 11.75
C LEU A 186 15.37 11.17 11.70
N LEU A 187 14.66 10.59 12.67
CA LEU A 187 13.29 10.96 12.95
C LEU A 187 13.23 12.45 13.32
N GLY A 188 12.52 13.25 12.51
CA GLY A 188 12.38 14.70 12.68
C GLY A 188 13.22 15.56 11.73
N GLU A 189 14.13 14.97 10.96
CA GLU A 189 14.92 15.64 9.90
C GLU A 189 14.39 15.34 8.49
N VAL A 190 13.30 14.57 8.41
CA VAL A 190 12.68 14.12 7.17
C VAL A 190 11.18 14.37 7.19
N ASP A 191 10.64 14.70 6.02
CA ASP A 191 9.20 14.82 5.76
C ASP A 191 8.74 13.57 5.01
N HIS A 192 7.70 12.89 5.50
CA HIS A 192 7.18 11.67 4.89
C HIS A 192 6.20 11.99 3.76
N LEU A 193 6.50 11.51 2.55
CA LEU A 193 5.62 11.62 1.39
C LEU A 193 4.49 10.58 1.47
N ALA A 194 3.27 11.07 1.58
CA ALA A 194 2.05 10.26 1.49
C ALA A 194 1.69 9.97 0.00
N PRO A 195 0.90 8.91 -0.28
CA PRO A 195 0.40 8.60 -1.63
C PRO A 195 -0.32 9.78 -2.29
N SER A 196 -0.32 9.79 -3.64
CA SER A 196 -1.04 10.81 -4.40
C SER A 196 -2.52 10.82 -4.02
N THR A 197 -3.05 12.02 -3.79
CA THR A 197 -4.42 12.22 -3.35
C THR A 197 -5.36 12.45 -4.53
N THR A 198 -4.99 12.09 -5.76
CA THR A 198 -5.77 12.37 -6.97
C THR A 198 -6.90 11.39 -7.25
N GLY A 199 -7.02 10.29 -6.49
CA GLY A 199 -8.06 9.28 -6.65
C GLY A 199 -9.44 9.83 -6.33
N GLY A 200 -10.42 9.58 -7.21
CA GLY A 200 -11.83 9.85 -6.99
C GLY A 200 -12.43 9.00 -5.84
N PRO A 201 -13.75 8.77 -5.81
CA PRO A 201 -14.35 7.85 -4.82
C PRO A 201 -13.55 6.55 -4.68
N GLY A 202 -13.26 6.14 -3.43
CA GLY A 202 -12.29 5.08 -3.15
C GLY A 202 -10.85 5.54 -3.35
N ARG A 203 -10.34 6.44 -2.49
CA ARG A 203 -9.00 7.08 -2.53
C ARG A 203 -7.85 6.12 -2.87
N GLU A 204 -8.02 4.85 -2.52
CA GLU A 204 -7.01 3.83 -2.67
C GLU A 204 -7.05 3.11 -4.03
N GLN A 205 -8.02 3.39 -4.90
CA GLN A 205 -8.04 2.86 -6.26
C GLN A 205 -6.94 3.52 -7.10
N GLN A 206 -5.98 2.73 -7.57
CA GLN A 206 -4.94 3.19 -8.49
C GLN A 206 -5.55 3.60 -9.83
N VAL A 207 -5.21 4.82 -10.24
CA VAL A 207 -5.52 5.41 -11.55
C VAL A 207 -4.29 5.35 -12.46
N LEU A 208 -3.09 5.44 -11.88
CA LEU A 208 -1.81 5.29 -12.55
C LEU A 208 -0.98 4.24 -11.82
N ASN A 209 -0.16 3.48 -12.56
CA ASN A 209 0.68 2.41 -12.01
C ASN A 209 1.59 2.84 -10.83
N TYR A 210 1.88 4.14 -10.71
CA TYR A 210 2.80 4.70 -9.71
C TYR A 210 2.18 5.85 -8.89
N ASP A 211 0.85 5.89 -8.73
CA ASP A 211 0.22 6.93 -7.89
C ASP A 211 0.27 6.63 -6.37
N GLY A 212 0.66 5.42 -5.99
CA GLY A 212 0.87 5.00 -4.60
C GLY A 212 -0.38 4.47 -3.89
N ALA A 213 -1.53 4.41 -4.57
CA ALA A 213 -2.78 3.94 -3.97
C ALA A 213 -2.76 2.42 -3.72
N GLY A 214 -3.49 1.94 -2.71
CA GLY A 214 -3.39 0.56 -2.22
C GLY A 214 -4.27 -0.49 -2.91
N VAL A 215 -5.19 -0.10 -3.79
CA VAL A 215 -6.12 -1.00 -4.50
C VAL A 215 -5.84 -0.95 -5.99
N PHE A 216 -5.59 -2.11 -6.59
CA PHE A 216 -5.22 -2.19 -8.00
C PHE A 216 -5.67 -3.51 -8.63
N SER A 217 -5.74 -3.55 -9.95
CA SER A 217 -6.02 -4.79 -10.71
C SER A 217 -4.74 -5.30 -11.35
N LEU A 218 -4.38 -6.55 -11.08
CA LEU A 218 -3.21 -7.21 -11.68
C LEU A 218 -3.52 -8.68 -11.92
N ALA A 219 -3.16 -9.19 -13.11
CA ALA A 219 -3.45 -10.57 -13.53
C ALA A 219 -4.94 -10.98 -13.47
N GLY A 220 -5.85 -10.01 -13.66
CA GLY A 220 -7.30 -10.22 -13.58
C GLY A 220 -7.83 -10.38 -12.15
N ILE A 221 -7.02 -10.07 -11.14
CA ILE A 221 -7.37 -10.11 -9.72
C ILE A 221 -7.37 -8.67 -9.18
N THR A 222 -8.34 -8.35 -8.33
CA THR A 222 -8.37 -7.09 -7.58
C THR A 222 -7.64 -7.26 -6.25
N TRP A 223 -6.60 -6.45 -6.05
CA TRP A 223 -5.70 -6.51 -4.90
C TRP A 223 -5.94 -5.33 -3.96
N GLY A 224 -5.70 -5.56 -2.67
CA GLY A 224 -5.45 -4.52 -1.68
C GLY A 224 -4.02 -4.67 -1.15
N LEU A 225 -3.31 -3.60 -0.89
CA LEU A 225 -2.00 -3.63 -0.25
C LEU A 225 -1.88 -2.46 0.73
N GLU A 226 -1.46 -2.79 1.95
CA GLU A 226 -1.13 -1.82 3.00
C GLU A 226 0.24 -2.16 3.58
N VAL A 227 1.04 -1.15 3.92
CA VAL A 227 2.36 -1.39 4.51
C VAL A 227 2.28 -1.22 6.03
N CYS A 228 2.54 -2.30 6.76
CA CYS A 228 2.76 -2.31 8.20
C CYS A 228 1.71 -1.52 9.02
N LEU A 229 2.05 -0.31 9.49
CA LEU A 229 1.15 0.53 10.29
C LEU A 229 -0.14 0.93 9.57
N ASP A 230 -0.15 0.96 8.23
CA ASP A 230 -1.34 1.24 7.45
C ASP A 230 -2.46 0.22 7.75
N HIS A 231 -2.06 -1.03 8.07
CA HIS A 231 -2.95 -2.14 8.42
C HIS A 231 -3.36 -2.15 9.90
N ARG A 232 -2.90 -1.21 10.73
CA ARG A 232 -3.21 -1.21 12.17
C ARG A 232 -4.71 -1.00 12.41
N ASP A 233 -5.25 -1.65 13.45
CA ASP A 233 -6.66 -1.59 13.87
C ASP A 233 -7.20 -0.18 14.18
N THR A 234 -6.35 0.82 14.43
CA THR A 234 -6.75 2.23 14.61
C THR A 234 -6.58 3.06 13.33
N VAL A 235 -5.79 2.55 12.38
CA VAL A 235 -5.43 3.22 11.13
C VAL A 235 -6.36 2.79 10.01
N ARG A 236 -6.42 1.50 9.71
CA ARG A 236 -7.40 0.90 8.79
C ARG A 236 -7.44 1.60 7.42
N ARG A 237 -6.29 1.81 6.77
CA ARG A 237 -6.17 2.67 5.58
C ARG A 237 -7.16 2.30 4.47
N LEU A 238 -7.18 1.04 4.04
CA LEU A 238 -8.08 0.56 2.99
C LEU A 238 -9.54 0.53 3.46
N GLN A 239 -9.80 0.16 4.72
CA GLN A 239 -11.17 0.11 5.25
C GLN A 239 -11.80 1.51 5.37
N LYS A 240 -10.98 2.55 5.62
CA LYS A 240 -11.41 3.95 5.62
C LYS A 240 -11.60 4.52 4.21
N SER A 241 -11.19 3.78 3.19
CA SER A 241 -11.37 4.11 1.77
C SER A 241 -12.09 2.97 1.03
N PRO A 242 -13.26 2.51 1.52
CA PRO A 242 -13.91 1.35 0.97
C PRO A 242 -14.46 1.65 -0.42
N GLN A 243 -14.60 0.58 -1.16
CA GLN A 243 -14.93 0.59 -2.58
C GLN A 243 -16.40 0.98 -2.77
N LEU A 244 -16.70 1.73 -3.82
CA LEU A 244 -18.05 2.20 -4.10
C LEU A 244 -18.86 1.22 -4.96
N PRO A 245 -20.21 1.29 -4.93
CA PRO A 245 -21.05 0.46 -5.79
C PRO A 245 -20.60 0.43 -7.25
N GLY A 246 -20.51 -0.78 -7.80
CA GLY A 246 -20.01 -1.05 -9.16
C GLY A 246 -18.50 -1.29 -9.25
N GLU A 247 -17.72 -0.96 -8.22
CA GLU A 247 -16.29 -1.28 -8.17
C GLU A 247 -16.07 -2.75 -7.82
N ASN A 248 -15.01 -3.34 -8.36
CA ASN A 248 -14.59 -4.70 -8.04
C ASN A 248 -14.15 -4.80 -6.58
N LEU A 249 -14.68 -5.74 -5.79
CA LEU A 249 -14.22 -5.98 -4.44
C LEU A 249 -12.80 -6.58 -4.42
N ILE A 250 -12.01 -6.22 -3.40
CA ILE A 250 -10.68 -6.79 -3.18
C ILE A 250 -10.79 -8.30 -2.96
N GLN A 251 -10.12 -9.11 -3.78
CA GLN A 251 -10.07 -10.57 -3.62
C GLN A 251 -8.93 -10.97 -2.68
N LEU A 252 -7.76 -10.36 -2.86
CA LEU A 252 -6.54 -10.68 -2.13
C LEU A 252 -5.93 -9.41 -1.53
N GLN A 253 -5.60 -9.42 -0.23
CA GLN A 253 -4.98 -8.31 0.48
C GLN A 253 -3.57 -8.68 0.95
N LEU A 254 -2.59 -7.82 0.69
CA LEU A 254 -1.19 -8.01 1.04
C LEU A 254 -0.74 -7.02 2.12
N VAL A 255 0.04 -7.51 3.08
CA VAL A 255 0.57 -6.70 4.19
C VAL A 255 2.05 -7.03 4.41
N PRO A 256 2.98 -6.45 3.62
CA PRO A 256 4.39 -6.45 4.00
C PRO A 256 4.58 -5.62 5.26
N SER A 257 5.31 -6.15 6.25
CA SER A 257 5.46 -5.48 7.54
C SER A 257 6.79 -5.76 8.24
N CYS A 258 7.08 -4.95 9.26
CA CYS A 258 8.15 -5.18 10.22
C CYS A 258 7.67 -4.73 11.61
N GLY A 259 6.94 -5.61 12.29
CA GLY A 259 6.39 -5.44 13.64
C GLY A 259 4.86 -5.47 13.67
N MET A 260 4.19 -5.94 12.63
CA MET A 260 2.74 -5.97 12.50
C MET A 260 2.27 -7.33 11.99
N GLY A 261 1.23 -7.88 12.63
CA GLY A 261 0.49 -9.04 12.11
C GLY A 261 -0.86 -8.63 11.53
N VAL A 262 -1.59 -9.60 10.96
CA VAL A 262 -2.96 -9.38 10.46
C VAL A 262 -3.86 -8.81 11.57
N GLN A 263 -4.53 -7.70 11.27
CA GLN A 263 -5.51 -7.07 12.15
C GLN A 263 -6.90 -7.27 11.57
N ALA A 264 -7.72 -8.12 12.19
CA ALA A 264 -9.06 -8.45 11.70
C ALA A 264 -9.92 -7.21 11.33
N PRO A 265 -9.92 -6.11 12.10
CA PRO A 265 -10.68 -4.91 11.75
C PRO A 265 -10.19 -4.15 10.50
N SER A 266 -9.01 -4.48 9.98
CA SER A 266 -8.38 -3.86 8.81
C SER A 266 -8.48 -4.71 7.54
N VAL A 267 -9.03 -5.92 7.63
CA VAL A 267 -9.24 -6.79 6.47
C VAL A 267 -10.47 -6.33 5.69
N VAL A 268 -10.30 -6.10 4.39
CA VAL A 268 -11.32 -5.53 3.49
C VAL A 268 -11.64 -6.41 2.27
N THR A 269 -11.11 -7.63 2.24
CA THR A 269 -11.37 -8.56 1.14
C THR A 269 -12.86 -8.96 1.10
N GLN A 270 -13.34 -9.35 -0.07
CA GLN A 270 -14.63 -9.99 -0.23
C GLN A 270 -14.68 -11.32 0.56
N PHE A 271 -15.90 -11.81 0.80
CA PHE A 271 -16.09 -13.11 1.42
C PHE A 271 -15.39 -14.23 0.62
N GLY A 272 -14.64 -15.09 1.31
CA GLY A 272 -13.78 -16.12 0.71
C GLY A 272 -12.48 -15.59 0.10
N GLY A 273 -12.19 -14.28 0.23
CA GLY A 273 -10.91 -13.67 -0.09
C GLY A 273 -9.82 -14.00 0.93
N TYR A 274 -8.60 -13.55 0.67
CA TYR A 274 -7.45 -13.86 1.53
C TYR A 274 -6.68 -12.62 1.91
N VAL A 275 -6.20 -12.57 3.15
CA VAL A 275 -5.19 -11.61 3.60
C VAL A 275 -3.88 -12.34 3.88
N PHE A 276 -2.79 -11.84 3.31
CA PHE A 276 -1.45 -12.39 3.46
C PHE A 276 -0.52 -11.35 4.08
N ASN A 277 0.17 -11.72 5.15
CA ASN A 277 1.14 -10.89 5.85
C ASN A 277 2.51 -11.56 5.85
N CYS A 278 3.56 -10.75 5.71
CA CYS A 278 4.96 -11.17 5.83
C CYS A 278 5.68 -10.14 6.67
N ASP A 279 6.04 -10.55 7.89
CA ASP A 279 6.59 -9.69 8.93
C ASP A 279 8.07 -9.96 9.18
N GLY A 280 8.87 -8.90 9.14
CA GLY A 280 10.33 -8.96 9.32
C GLY A 280 10.84 -8.59 10.70
N SER A 281 10.03 -8.60 11.77
CA SER A 281 10.45 -8.06 13.07
C SER A 281 11.28 -9.03 13.93
N GLY A 282 12.60 -9.02 13.77
CA GLY A 282 13.50 -9.66 14.72
C GLY A 282 13.23 -11.15 14.89
N ALA A 283 13.17 -11.60 16.15
CA ALA A 283 12.82 -12.98 16.51
C ALA A 283 11.33 -13.29 16.32
N ALA A 284 10.47 -12.28 16.20
CA ALA A 284 9.02 -12.44 16.00
C ALA A 284 8.64 -12.49 14.50
N ARG A 285 9.62 -12.41 13.58
CA ARG A 285 9.40 -12.51 12.15
C ARG A 285 8.60 -13.76 11.78
N HIS A 286 7.60 -13.60 10.92
CA HIS A 286 6.70 -14.68 10.50
C HIS A 286 6.02 -14.32 9.19
N SER A 287 5.24 -15.25 8.65
CA SER A 287 4.21 -14.93 7.67
C SER A 287 2.90 -15.53 8.14
N THR A 288 1.78 -14.99 7.70
CA THR A 288 0.45 -15.51 8.02
C THR A 288 -0.47 -15.33 6.84
N LEU A 289 -1.28 -16.36 6.56
CA LEU A 289 -2.34 -16.33 5.58
C LEU A 289 -3.66 -16.62 6.29
N ALA A 290 -4.67 -15.78 6.07
CA ALA A 290 -6.01 -16.00 6.59
C ALA A 290 -7.06 -15.81 5.50
N GLU A 291 -8.12 -16.60 5.58
CA GLU A 291 -9.29 -16.52 4.71
C GLU A 291 -10.39 -15.67 5.36
N GLN A 292 -10.99 -14.79 4.56
CA GLN A 292 -12.10 -13.91 4.94
C GLN A 292 -13.42 -14.68 4.92
N VAL A 293 -13.56 -15.52 5.94
CA VAL A 293 -14.84 -16.00 6.45
C VAL A 293 -15.01 -15.38 7.85
N PRO A 294 -16.19 -14.95 8.31
CA PRO A 294 -16.32 -14.43 9.67
C PRO A 294 -16.50 -15.57 10.71
N PRO A 295 -15.62 -15.70 11.73
CA PRO A 295 -14.38 -14.96 11.96
C PRO A 295 -13.21 -15.46 11.09
N LEU A 296 -12.23 -14.60 10.85
CA LEU A 296 -11.04 -14.90 10.03
C LEU A 296 -10.47 -16.28 10.37
N THR A 297 -10.21 -17.07 9.34
CA THR A 297 -9.73 -18.44 9.51
C THR A 297 -8.31 -18.56 8.99
N ASP A 298 -7.39 -18.95 9.87
CA ASP A 298 -5.99 -19.16 9.52
C ASP A 298 -5.83 -20.31 8.51
N VAL A 299 -5.01 -20.07 7.50
CA VAL A 299 -4.57 -21.08 6.55
C VAL A 299 -3.19 -21.56 6.98
N PRO A 300 -3.03 -22.82 7.42
CA PRO A 300 -1.76 -23.31 7.91
C PRO A 300 -0.71 -23.35 6.79
N MET A 301 0.52 -22.99 7.15
CA MET A 301 1.69 -23.16 6.29
C MET A 301 1.90 -24.65 5.96
N SER A 302 2.20 -24.94 4.69
CA SER A 302 2.46 -26.30 4.20
C SER A 302 3.90 -26.74 4.48
N SER A 303 4.86 -25.84 4.24
CA SER A 303 6.29 -26.13 4.42
C SER A 303 7.10 -24.85 4.60
N SER A 304 8.32 -25.00 5.11
CA SER A 304 9.30 -23.93 5.21
C SER A 304 10.65 -24.41 4.68
N THR A 305 11.37 -23.56 3.96
CA THR A 305 12.67 -23.88 3.35
C THR A 305 13.66 -22.76 3.63
N PRO A 306 14.85 -23.04 4.21
CA PRO A 306 15.87 -22.03 4.39
C PRO A 306 16.36 -21.46 3.07
N VAL A 307 16.58 -20.14 3.00
CA VAL A 307 17.32 -19.53 1.90
C VAL A 307 18.81 -19.78 2.13
N PRO A 308 19.61 -20.15 1.12
CA PRO A 308 21.03 -20.46 1.31
C PRO A 308 21.82 -19.28 1.90
N ASP A 309 22.65 -19.57 2.91
CA ASP A 309 23.48 -18.61 3.64
C ASP A 309 24.91 -18.48 3.09
N THR A 310 25.10 -18.81 1.82
CA THR A 310 26.41 -18.63 1.19
C THR A 310 26.71 -17.14 1.00
N ALA A 311 27.95 -16.72 1.25
CA ALA A 311 28.36 -15.34 1.01
C ALA A 311 28.00 -14.89 -0.41
N ILE A 312 27.50 -13.67 -0.55
CA ILE A 312 27.01 -13.11 -1.82
C ILE A 312 28.21 -12.60 -2.61
N PRO A 313 28.50 -13.16 -3.80
CA PRO A 313 29.53 -12.62 -4.66
C PRO A 313 29.05 -11.31 -5.30
N LEU A 314 29.92 -10.30 -5.30
CA LEU A 314 29.67 -9.01 -5.93
C LEU A 314 30.54 -8.82 -7.19
N ASN A 315 30.11 -7.92 -8.06
CA ASN A 315 30.73 -7.62 -9.35
C ASN A 315 32.15 -7.09 -9.25
N ASN A 316 32.52 -6.50 -8.10
CA ASN A 316 33.90 -6.07 -7.83
C ASN A 316 34.83 -7.22 -7.39
N GLY A 317 34.32 -8.46 -7.33
CA GLY A 317 35.06 -9.65 -6.90
C GLY A 317 35.11 -9.88 -5.39
N THR A 318 34.49 -9.01 -4.59
CA THR A 318 34.33 -9.23 -3.14
C THR A 318 33.14 -10.13 -2.83
N THR A 319 33.11 -10.68 -1.63
CA THR A 319 31.97 -11.44 -1.11
C THR A 319 31.46 -10.78 0.16
N VAL A 320 30.15 -10.85 0.40
CA VAL A 320 29.49 -10.25 1.56
C VAL A 320 28.69 -11.32 2.29
N ASP A 321 28.84 -11.37 3.62
CA ASP A 321 28.04 -12.28 4.43
C ASP A 321 26.62 -11.72 4.58
N VAL A 322 25.61 -12.58 4.57
CA VAL A 322 24.21 -12.12 4.63
C VAL A 322 23.92 -11.41 5.95
N SER A 323 24.63 -11.78 7.02
CA SER A 323 24.57 -11.12 8.33
C SER A 323 25.02 -9.66 8.31
N ASP A 324 25.79 -9.23 7.31
CA ASP A 324 26.19 -7.83 7.14
C ASP A 324 25.04 -6.97 6.59
N LEU A 325 24.00 -7.61 6.04
CA LEU A 325 22.82 -6.96 5.47
C LEU A 325 21.59 -7.09 6.37
N TYR A 326 21.44 -8.23 7.07
CA TYR A 326 20.27 -8.55 7.88
C TYR A 326 20.66 -9.30 9.18
N PRO A 327 20.17 -8.89 10.37
CA PRO A 327 20.74 -9.34 11.65
C PRO A 327 20.66 -10.86 11.91
N HIS A 328 19.69 -11.55 11.30
CA HIS A 328 19.44 -12.98 11.49
C HIS A 328 19.65 -13.81 10.21
N GLY A 329 20.50 -13.31 9.30
CA GLY A 329 20.92 -14.02 8.09
C GLY A 329 19.84 -14.04 6.99
N PRO A 330 19.88 -15.04 6.09
CA PRO A 330 19.11 -15.05 4.85
C PRO A 330 17.63 -15.39 5.06
N GLY A 331 17.21 -15.78 6.25
CA GLY A 331 15.81 -16.12 6.53
C GLY A 331 15.33 -17.42 5.87
N VAL A 332 14.02 -17.52 5.72
CA VAL A 332 13.33 -18.73 5.25
C VAL A 332 12.18 -18.37 4.30
N LEU A 333 11.79 -19.32 3.45
CA LEU A 333 10.61 -19.25 2.61
C LEU A 333 9.51 -20.11 3.22
N ASN A 334 8.37 -19.50 3.51
CA ASN A 334 7.18 -20.15 4.04
C ASN A 334 6.16 -20.34 2.92
N PHE A 335 5.82 -21.58 2.61
CA PHE A 335 4.89 -21.94 1.53
C PHE A 335 3.51 -22.28 2.08
N TYR A 336 2.48 -21.71 1.47
CA TYR A 336 1.09 -21.99 1.80
C TYR A 336 0.46 -22.92 0.77
N PRO A 337 -0.62 -23.65 1.12
CA PRO A 337 -1.30 -24.50 0.16
C PRO A 337 -1.90 -23.69 -0.99
N VAL A 338 -2.05 -24.33 -2.15
CA VAL A 338 -2.78 -23.73 -3.28
C VAL A 338 -4.24 -23.54 -2.87
N ARG A 339 -4.79 -22.37 -3.17
CA ARG A 339 -6.17 -21.97 -2.90
C ARG A 339 -6.86 -21.51 -4.17
N ALA A 340 -8.16 -21.71 -4.26
CA ALA A 340 -8.95 -21.10 -5.32
C ALA A 340 -9.02 -19.58 -5.09
N VAL A 341 -8.86 -18.80 -6.16
CA VAL A 341 -9.17 -17.36 -6.14
C VAL A 341 -10.70 -17.25 -6.13
N PRO A 342 -11.32 -16.52 -5.18
CA PRO A 342 -12.76 -16.39 -5.16
C PRO A 342 -13.22 -15.62 -6.41
N ALA A 343 -14.39 -15.96 -6.96
CA ALA A 343 -14.92 -15.26 -8.13
C ALA A 343 -15.05 -13.75 -7.84
N GLN A 344 -14.60 -12.90 -8.78
CA GLN A 344 -14.66 -11.45 -8.63
C GLN A 344 -16.11 -11.00 -8.38
N GLN A 345 -16.32 -10.31 -7.28
CA GLN A 345 -17.59 -9.65 -6.97
C GLN A 345 -17.46 -8.14 -7.17
N THR A 346 -18.56 -7.45 -7.36
CA THR A 346 -18.62 -5.99 -7.34
C THR A 346 -19.34 -5.53 -6.08
N VAL A 347 -19.01 -4.34 -5.59
CA VAL A 347 -19.74 -3.70 -4.51
C VAL A 347 -21.21 -3.53 -4.95
N PRO A 348 -22.17 -4.07 -4.20
CA PRO A 348 -23.58 -3.93 -4.53
C PRO A 348 -24.07 -2.49 -4.36
N GLY A 349 -25.20 -2.20 -5.01
CA GLY A 349 -25.95 -0.96 -4.82
C GLY A 349 -25.78 0.07 -5.91
N ASN A 350 -26.09 1.32 -5.59
CA ASN A 350 -26.09 2.43 -6.52
C ASN A 350 -25.55 3.69 -5.85
N THR A 351 -25.05 4.62 -6.66
CA THR A 351 -24.64 5.94 -6.17
C THR A 351 -25.44 7.04 -6.84
N VAL A 352 -25.77 8.08 -6.07
CA VAL A 352 -26.28 9.36 -6.59
C VAL A 352 -25.30 10.45 -6.22
N ARG A 353 -24.81 11.16 -7.24
CA ARG A 353 -23.82 12.22 -7.07
C ARG A 353 -24.50 13.59 -7.02
N LEU A 354 -24.10 14.40 -6.05
CA LEU A 354 -24.53 15.79 -5.91
C LEU A 354 -23.30 16.70 -5.85
N PHE A 355 -23.34 17.78 -6.62
CA PHE A 355 -22.30 18.80 -6.61
C PHE A 355 -22.81 20.03 -5.90
N TRP A 356 -22.09 20.48 -4.88
CA TRP A 356 -22.37 21.75 -4.23
C TRP A 356 -21.19 22.72 -4.44
N GLN A 357 -21.42 23.72 -5.28
CA GLN A 357 -20.46 24.81 -5.47
C GLN A 357 -20.62 25.84 -4.36
N ALA A 358 -19.92 25.65 -3.25
CA ALA A 358 -20.00 26.52 -2.07
C ALA A 358 -19.46 27.93 -2.33
N SER A 359 -18.39 28.06 -3.11
CA SER A 359 -17.84 29.35 -3.55
C SER A 359 -17.03 29.20 -4.84
N ALA A 360 -16.41 30.28 -5.34
CA ALA A 360 -15.53 30.22 -6.52
C ALA A 360 -14.28 29.31 -6.32
N ASP A 361 -13.90 29.09 -5.06
CA ASP A 361 -12.70 28.35 -4.68
C ASP A 361 -13.01 27.00 -4.04
N TYR A 362 -14.23 26.75 -3.57
CA TYR A 362 -14.61 25.52 -2.86
C TYR A 362 -15.84 24.86 -3.50
N GLN A 363 -15.70 23.56 -3.77
CA GLN A 363 -16.77 22.67 -4.21
C GLN A 363 -16.80 21.45 -3.29
N PHE A 364 -17.97 20.99 -2.91
CA PHE A 364 -18.15 19.74 -2.19
C PHE A 364 -18.95 18.79 -3.06
N VAL A 365 -18.42 17.59 -3.28
CA VAL A 365 -19.11 16.56 -4.06
C VAL A 365 -19.57 15.48 -3.10
N PHE A 366 -20.87 15.24 -3.06
CA PHE A 366 -21.48 14.22 -2.23
C PHE A 366 -21.84 13.02 -3.09
N LEU A 367 -21.47 11.83 -2.62
CA LEU A 367 -21.85 10.55 -3.21
C LEU A 367 -22.72 9.83 -2.21
N LEU A 368 -24.02 9.84 -2.46
CA LEU A 368 -24.99 9.08 -1.68
C LEU A 368 -24.95 7.64 -2.14
N VAL A 369 -24.78 6.73 -1.18
CA VAL A 369 -24.66 5.30 -1.43
C VAL A 369 -25.98 4.64 -1.02
N TYR A 370 -26.58 3.92 -1.95
CA TYR A 370 -27.78 3.13 -1.74
C TYR A 370 -27.46 1.65 -1.92
N ASP A 371 -28.10 0.77 -1.14
CA ASP A 371 -27.99 -0.68 -1.29
C ASP A 371 -28.71 -1.19 -2.55
N ASP A 372 -28.66 -2.51 -2.80
CA ASP A 372 -29.34 -3.15 -3.94
C ASP A 372 -30.88 -3.01 -3.89
N ASN A 373 -31.44 -2.78 -2.71
CA ASN A 373 -32.87 -2.53 -2.53
C ASN A 373 -33.21 -1.05 -2.75
N GLY A 374 -32.21 -0.22 -3.04
CA GLY A 374 -32.34 1.21 -3.25
C GLY A 374 -32.47 2.01 -1.95
N ASN A 375 -32.17 1.45 -0.77
CA ASN A 375 -32.21 2.17 0.49
C ASN A 375 -30.90 2.90 0.76
N TYR A 376 -30.97 4.10 1.32
CA TYR A 376 -29.79 4.86 1.73
C TYR A 376 -28.98 4.10 2.78
N VAL A 377 -27.69 3.94 2.53
CA VAL A 377 -26.74 3.27 3.43
C VAL A 377 -25.84 4.29 4.09
N THR A 378 -25.17 5.09 3.28
CA THR A 378 -24.14 6.02 3.73
C THR A 378 -23.90 7.09 2.68
N MET A 379 -22.98 8.00 2.95
CA MET A 379 -22.55 9.00 2.00
C MET A 379 -21.11 9.40 2.23
N VAL A 380 -20.48 9.69 1.11
CA VAL A 380 -19.10 10.17 1.02
C VAL A 380 -19.13 11.63 0.58
N CYS A 381 -18.26 12.46 1.17
CA CYS A 381 -18.04 13.85 0.81
C CYS A 381 -16.62 14.05 0.29
N GLU A 382 -16.50 14.72 -0.84
CA GLU A 382 -15.27 15.14 -1.49
C GLU A 382 -15.16 16.67 -1.48
N PRO A 383 -14.44 17.25 -0.49
CA PRO A 383 -14.08 18.66 -0.52
C PRO A 383 -13.00 18.91 -1.59
N ARG A 384 -13.29 19.81 -2.53
CA ARG A 384 -12.37 20.28 -3.57
C ARG A 384 -12.08 21.75 -3.35
N SER A 385 -10.81 22.12 -3.41
CA SER A 385 -10.41 23.52 -3.29
C SER A 385 -9.25 23.88 -4.20
N LYS A 386 -9.24 25.13 -4.68
CA LYS A 386 -8.08 25.73 -5.36
C LYS A 386 -7.03 26.26 -4.37
N LYS A 387 -7.37 26.36 -3.08
CA LYS A 387 -6.56 26.99 -2.02
C LYS A 387 -6.04 26.01 -0.98
N THR A 388 -6.75 24.91 -0.78
CA THR A 388 -6.50 23.93 0.27
C THR A 388 -6.41 22.54 -0.33
N ASN A 389 -5.35 21.80 -0.01
CA ASN A 389 -5.32 20.36 -0.22
C ASN A 389 -5.96 19.70 1.00
N PHE A 390 -7.00 18.88 0.80
CA PHE A 390 -7.67 18.17 1.88
C PHE A 390 -7.02 16.83 2.22
N TYR A 391 -6.04 16.36 1.45
CA TYR A 391 -5.29 15.12 1.70
C TYR A 391 -6.14 13.84 1.78
N GLY A 392 -7.42 13.93 1.42
CA GLY A 392 -8.37 12.84 1.28
C GLY A 392 -9.54 13.36 0.47
N ASN A 393 -9.78 12.79 -0.70
CA ASN A 393 -10.87 13.25 -1.55
C ASN A 393 -12.21 12.70 -1.11
N ASN A 394 -12.31 11.82 -0.11
CA ASN A 394 -13.55 11.12 0.17
C ASN A 394 -13.67 10.80 1.66
N TYR A 395 -14.56 11.52 2.34
CA TYR A 395 -14.83 11.34 3.76
C TYR A 395 -16.22 10.78 3.98
N TYR A 396 -16.34 9.72 4.77
CA TYR A 396 -17.64 9.32 5.32
C TYR A 396 -18.19 10.41 6.21
N LEU A 397 -19.51 10.57 6.17
CA LEU A 397 -20.18 11.31 7.22
C LEU A 397 -20.46 10.42 8.45
N PRO A 398 -20.35 10.96 9.67
CA PRO A 398 -20.03 12.35 9.99
C PRO A 398 -18.55 12.70 9.74
N LEU A 399 -18.32 13.91 9.22
CA LEU A 399 -17.00 14.46 8.93
C LEU A 399 -16.65 15.51 9.98
N SER A 400 -15.44 15.46 10.52
CA SER A 400 -14.85 16.56 11.29
C SER A 400 -13.40 16.73 10.87
N LEU A 401 -13.14 17.76 10.08
CA LEU A 401 -11.84 18.08 9.52
C LEU A 401 -11.35 19.42 10.07
N GLN A 402 -10.09 19.45 10.48
CA GLN A 402 -9.35 20.65 10.85
C GLN A 402 -7.98 20.59 10.20
N THR A 403 -7.63 21.61 9.43
CA THR A 403 -6.34 21.72 8.73
C THR A 403 -5.98 23.19 8.51
N GLN A 404 -4.94 23.45 7.73
CA GLN A 404 -4.57 24.77 7.26
C GLN A 404 -4.47 24.81 5.73
N ASP A 405 -4.70 25.97 5.13
CA ASP A 405 -4.45 26.19 3.71
C ASP A 405 -2.96 26.47 3.41
N SER A 406 -2.64 26.71 2.14
CA SER A 406 -1.27 27.03 1.71
C SER A 406 -0.67 28.30 2.33
N LEU A 407 -1.51 29.17 2.89
CA LEU A 407 -1.12 30.40 3.59
C LEU A 407 -1.17 30.24 5.12
N LYS A 408 -1.27 28.99 5.62
CA LYS A 408 -1.40 28.64 7.05
C LYS A 408 -2.67 29.18 7.71
N GLN A 409 -3.69 29.53 6.94
CA GLN A 409 -4.99 29.96 7.48
C GLN A 409 -5.78 28.73 7.94
N GLY A 410 -6.51 28.86 9.05
CA GLY A 410 -7.32 27.76 9.59
C GLY A 410 -8.45 27.35 8.64
N VAL A 411 -8.61 26.05 8.48
CA VAL A 411 -9.67 25.41 7.71
C VAL A 411 -10.38 24.43 8.64
N SER A 412 -11.69 24.59 8.81
CA SER A 412 -12.52 23.66 9.58
C SER A 412 -13.79 23.31 8.84
N ILE A 413 -14.08 22.02 8.73
CA ILE A 413 -15.28 21.49 8.11
C ILE A 413 -15.87 20.45 9.06
N GLN A 414 -17.11 20.65 9.46
CA GLN A 414 -17.90 19.66 10.17
C GLN A 414 -19.14 19.35 9.36
N MET A 415 -19.44 18.07 9.16
CA MET A 415 -20.66 17.62 8.50
C MET A 415 -21.27 16.44 9.25
N ARG A 416 -22.58 16.41 9.37
CA ARG A 416 -23.32 15.30 9.98
C ARG A 416 -24.67 15.10 9.30
N LEU A 417 -25.22 13.91 9.43
CA LEU A 417 -26.60 13.65 9.02
C LEU A 417 -27.58 14.38 9.95
N ALA A 418 -28.62 14.94 9.36
CA ALA A 418 -29.75 15.57 10.03
C ALA A 418 -31.06 15.09 9.38
N ALA A 419 -32.20 15.42 10.00
CA ALA A 419 -33.50 15.13 9.41
C ALA A 419 -33.76 16.08 8.22
N GLY A 420 -34.27 15.53 7.12
CA GLY A 420 -34.71 16.30 5.96
C GLY A 420 -36.11 16.88 6.14
N SER A 421 -36.43 17.92 5.36
CA SER A 421 -37.78 18.43 5.20
C SER A 421 -38.57 17.58 4.20
N SER A 422 -39.90 17.47 4.37
CA SER A 422 -40.74 16.75 3.42
C SER A 422 -40.60 17.35 2.01
N PRO A 423 -40.35 16.53 0.96
CA PRO A 423 -40.51 15.07 0.89
C PRO A 423 -39.23 14.25 1.19
N TYR A 424 -38.14 14.90 1.56
CA TYR A 424 -36.86 14.27 1.88
C TYR A 424 -36.87 13.66 3.28
N ALA A 425 -36.04 12.62 3.46
CA ALA A 425 -35.90 11.93 4.74
C ALA A 425 -34.65 12.38 5.50
N GLY A 426 -33.58 12.72 4.78
CA GLY A 426 -32.30 13.11 5.33
C GLY A 426 -31.86 14.49 4.83
N ALA A 427 -31.02 15.13 5.64
CA ALA A 427 -30.27 16.33 5.29
C ALA A 427 -28.82 16.15 5.70
N VAL A 428 -27.93 16.93 5.09
CA VAL A 428 -26.56 17.11 5.59
C VAL A 428 -26.49 18.44 6.29
N TRP A 429 -26.19 18.45 7.58
CA TRP A 429 -25.89 19.68 8.29
C TRP A 429 -24.39 19.93 8.25
N CYS A 430 -24.00 21.15 7.88
CA CYS A 430 -22.61 21.57 7.76
C CYS A 430 -22.31 22.75 8.67
N LYS A 431 -21.10 22.76 9.24
CA LYS A 431 -20.44 23.95 9.80
C LYS A 431 -19.06 24.06 9.18
N ILE A 432 -18.90 25.03 8.30
CA ILE A 432 -17.72 25.20 7.45
C ILE A 432 -17.14 26.57 7.72
N ASN A 433 -15.86 26.61 8.03
CA ASN A 433 -15.07 27.81 8.18
C ASN A 433 -13.77 27.63 7.39
N VAL A 434 -13.76 28.13 6.16
CA VAL A 434 -12.60 28.09 5.27
C VAL A 434 -12.31 29.49 4.72
N PRO A 435 -11.07 29.78 4.29
CA PRO A 435 -10.73 31.08 3.72
C PRO A 435 -11.67 31.54 2.60
N GLY A 436 -12.42 32.61 2.85
CA GLY A 436 -13.37 33.19 1.89
C GLY A 436 -14.76 32.52 1.85
N PHE A 437 -15.05 31.55 2.73
CA PHE A 437 -16.37 30.94 2.84
C PHE A 437 -16.67 30.44 4.26
N VAL A 438 -17.76 30.98 4.83
CA VAL A 438 -18.28 30.56 6.14
C VAL A 438 -19.74 30.15 5.96
N PHE A 439 -20.09 28.98 6.46
CA PHE A 439 -21.44 28.44 6.38
C PHE A 439 -21.80 27.64 7.62
N GLU A 440 -23.04 27.77 8.09
CA GLU A 440 -23.62 26.93 9.13
C GLU A 440 -25.10 26.69 8.83
N GLY A 441 -25.50 25.43 8.61
CA GLY A 441 -26.87 25.10 8.23
C GLY A 441 -27.03 23.78 7.50
N ASN A 442 -28.22 23.53 6.97
CA ASN A 442 -28.46 22.39 6.10
C ASN A 442 -27.98 22.68 4.70
N ALA A 443 -27.20 21.75 4.21
CA ALA A 443 -26.53 21.76 2.94
C ALA A 443 -27.47 21.39 1.80
N PHE A 444 -27.88 20.15 1.83
CA PHE A 444 -28.80 19.58 0.88
C PHE A 444 -29.59 18.50 1.59
N GLU A 445 -30.68 18.14 0.96
CA GLU A 445 -31.61 17.12 1.43
C GLU A 445 -31.66 15.96 0.43
N PHE A 446 -31.97 14.78 0.94
CA PHE A 446 -31.97 13.55 0.17
C PHE A 446 -33.02 12.54 0.65
N SER A 447 -33.36 11.64 -0.27
CA SER A 447 -34.38 10.61 -0.04
C SER A 447 -33.78 9.40 0.67
N ALA A 448 -34.58 8.74 1.52
CA ALA A 448 -34.20 7.46 2.12
C ALA A 448 -34.11 6.33 1.07
N THR A 449 -34.72 6.52 -0.10
CA THR A 449 -34.70 5.57 -1.21
C THR A 449 -34.27 6.25 -2.50
N ILE A 450 -33.53 5.55 -3.36
CA ILE A 450 -33.03 6.07 -4.63
C ILE A 450 -34.15 6.45 -5.61
N SER A 451 -35.31 5.79 -5.50
CA SER A 451 -36.51 6.11 -6.29
C SER A 451 -37.28 7.33 -5.77
N GLY A 452 -36.86 7.90 -4.64
CA GLY A 452 -37.46 9.11 -4.09
C GLY A 452 -37.04 10.36 -4.87
N PRO A 453 -37.49 11.55 -4.44
CA PRO A 453 -37.04 12.82 -5.01
C PRO A 453 -35.52 12.91 -5.08
N ALA A 454 -35.01 13.44 -6.20
CA ALA A 454 -33.57 13.65 -6.39
C ALA A 454 -33.01 14.57 -5.29
N PRO A 455 -31.81 14.31 -4.79
CA PRO A 455 -31.21 15.14 -3.75
C PRO A 455 -31.05 16.57 -4.24
N ALA A 456 -31.32 17.54 -3.37
CA ALA A 456 -31.38 18.95 -3.74
C ALA A 456 -30.70 19.81 -2.68
N THR A 457 -29.94 20.80 -3.15
CA THR A 457 -29.30 21.83 -2.31
C THR A 457 -30.34 22.77 -1.68
N VAL A 458 -30.22 23.07 -0.38
CA VAL A 458 -31.23 23.82 0.40
C VAL A 458 -30.67 25.14 1.00
N TRP A 459 -29.39 25.44 0.73
CA TRP A 459 -28.65 26.62 1.24
C TRP A 459 -29.33 27.97 1.03
#